data_AF-A0A7Y7QKA3-F1
#
_entry.id   AF-A0A7Y7QKA3-F1
#
_cell.length_a   1.000
_cell.length_b   1.000
_cell.length_c   1.000
_cell.angle_alpha   90.00
_cell.angle_beta   90.00
_cell.angle_gamma   90.00
#
_symmetry.space_group_name_H-M   'P 1'
#
loop_
_entity.id
_entity.type
_entity.pdbx_description
1 polymer ?
#
loop_
_entity_poly.entity_id
_entity_poly.type
_entity_poly.pdbx_seq_one_letter_code
_entity_poly.pdbx_strand_id
1 'polypeptide(L)'
;MFLQELKNFSRDNWWVYALLAIALVIVYVTGKGNMLEIIILFLANFLGNLFIMVMQANYTSKNNKIGAVYHVSATATFTLISIYGLIVLNQSQYIIWQLAYALAALKAFTYYNFEKNIKFINAASLGILNILLFIFFISFTGKNIDIAGLFNININAELFSIIMALGFSFVTTGLVSTNDKLRYWFSLIGVVGIVTGSGIGVILSYLNSNIDGIALGYMILTLTVFIYYIKLLPKYTTCKNS
;
A
#
# COMPACT_ATOMS: atom_id res chain seq x y z
N MET A 1 9.12 1.93 -22.72
CA MET A 1 8.40 2.55 -21.59
C MET A 1 8.76 1.92 -20.25
N PHE A 2 8.51 0.62 -20.02
CA PHE A 2 8.86 -0.03 -18.74
C PHE A 2 10.33 0.15 -18.32
N LEU A 3 11.29 -0.17 -19.20
CA LEU A 3 12.74 0.02 -18.93
C LEU A 3 13.12 1.48 -18.63
N GLN A 4 12.41 2.43 -19.25
CA GLN A 4 12.65 3.85 -19.02
C GLN A 4 12.13 4.29 -17.66
N GLU A 5 10.92 3.84 -17.27
CA GLU A 5 10.38 4.07 -15.93
C GLU A 5 11.22 3.40 -14.85
N LEU A 6 11.72 2.18 -15.10
CA LEU A 6 12.67 1.52 -14.21
C LEU A 6 13.95 2.36 -14.04
N LYS A 7 14.54 2.83 -15.15
CA LYS A 7 15.74 3.68 -15.11
C LYS A 7 15.49 4.98 -14.35
N ASN A 8 14.34 5.62 -14.60
CA ASN A 8 13.94 6.84 -13.88
C ASN A 8 13.74 6.57 -12.39
N PHE A 9 13.02 5.49 -12.03
CA PHE A 9 12.82 5.11 -10.64
C PHE A 9 14.14 4.85 -9.93
N SER A 10 15.01 4.03 -10.51
CA SER A 10 16.30 3.70 -9.91
C SER A 10 17.20 4.92 -9.76
N ARG A 11 17.17 5.86 -10.71
CA ARG A 11 17.93 7.11 -10.63
C ARG A 11 17.39 8.03 -9.54
N ASP A 12 16.07 8.24 -9.52
CA ASP A 12 15.43 9.25 -8.67
C ASP A 12 15.18 8.73 -7.24
N ASN A 13 15.18 7.40 -7.04
CA ASN A 13 14.94 6.73 -5.77
C ASN A 13 16.08 5.76 -5.39
N TRP A 14 17.33 6.05 -5.79
CA TRP A 14 18.48 5.18 -5.51
C TRP A 14 18.66 4.87 -4.01
N TRP A 15 18.23 5.78 -3.13
CA TRP A 15 18.31 5.66 -1.67
C TRP A 15 17.50 4.46 -1.13
N VAL A 16 16.50 3.97 -1.87
CA VAL A 16 15.74 2.76 -1.56
C VAL A 16 16.66 1.54 -1.48
N TYR A 17 17.65 1.44 -2.39
CA TYR A 17 18.62 0.35 -2.38
C TYR A 17 19.60 0.45 -1.20
N ALA A 18 19.95 1.67 -0.80
CA ALA A 18 20.77 1.90 0.39
C ALA A 18 20.02 1.47 1.67
N LEU A 19 18.74 1.81 1.79
CA LEU A 19 17.92 1.38 2.92
C LEU A 19 17.76 -0.15 2.97
N LEU A 20 17.55 -0.80 1.83
CA LEU A 20 17.54 -2.26 1.76
C LEU A 20 18.89 -2.84 2.22
N ALA A 21 20.01 -2.34 1.71
CA ALA A 21 21.33 -2.83 2.07
C ALA A 21 21.58 -2.71 3.58
N ILE A 22 21.23 -1.57 4.19
CA ILE A 22 21.30 -1.37 5.64
C ILE A 22 20.43 -2.40 6.38
N ALA A 23 19.20 -2.61 5.94
CA ALA A 23 18.31 -3.59 6.56
C ALA A 23 18.88 -5.02 6.47
N LEU A 24 19.45 -5.42 5.33
CA LEU A 24 20.08 -6.73 5.17
C LEU A 24 21.32 -6.89 6.06
N VAL A 25 22.13 -5.84 6.24
CA VAL A 25 23.25 -5.87 7.19
C VAL A 25 22.74 -6.05 8.63
N ILE A 26 21.65 -5.37 9.01
CA ILE A 26 21.05 -5.55 10.34
C ILE A 26 20.57 -6.99 10.52
N VAL A 27 19.87 -7.57 9.54
CA VAL A 27 19.41 -8.97 9.59
C VAL A 27 20.61 -9.91 9.72
N TYR A 28 21.65 -9.71 8.91
CA TYR A 28 22.86 -10.52 8.93
C TYR A 28 23.57 -10.50 10.29
N VAL A 29 23.75 -9.31 10.87
CA VAL A 29 24.48 -9.13 12.15
C VAL A 29 23.65 -9.61 13.34
N THR A 30 22.34 -9.39 13.33
CA THR A 30 21.49 -9.71 14.48
C THR A 30 20.92 -11.13 14.44
N GLY A 31 20.96 -11.79 13.27
CA GLY A 31 20.31 -13.09 13.05
C GLY A 31 18.78 -13.03 13.13
N LYS A 32 18.19 -11.83 13.16
CA LYS A 32 16.73 -11.64 13.30
C LYS A 32 16.06 -11.60 11.94
N GLY A 33 15.49 -12.72 11.53
CA GLY A 33 14.73 -12.88 10.28
C GLY A 33 15.51 -13.57 9.16
N ASN A 34 14.81 -13.86 8.07
CA ASN A 34 15.36 -14.58 6.93
C ASN A 34 15.74 -13.61 5.81
N MET A 35 17.05 -13.48 5.54
CA MET A 35 17.56 -12.58 4.48
C MET A 35 16.95 -12.89 3.10
N LEU A 36 16.82 -14.17 2.74
CA LEU A 36 16.31 -14.58 1.43
C LEU A 36 14.83 -14.21 1.30
N GLU A 37 14.05 -14.45 2.35
CA GLU A 37 12.64 -14.05 2.41
C GLU A 37 12.49 -12.53 2.25
N ILE A 38 13.27 -11.74 3.00
CA ILE A 38 13.25 -10.28 2.94
C ILE A 38 13.58 -9.78 1.54
N ILE A 39 14.60 -10.36 0.89
CA ILE A 39 14.97 -10.00 -0.49
C ILE A 39 13.83 -10.29 -1.45
N ILE A 40 13.21 -11.48 -1.39
CA ILE A 40 12.10 -11.86 -2.28
C ILE A 40 10.91 -10.92 -2.08
N LEU A 41 10.50 -10.67 -0.83
CA LEU A 41 9.36 -9.82 -0.51
C LEU A 41 9.61 -8.36 -0.89
N PHE A 42 10.85 -7.88 -0.74
CA PHE A 42 11.24 -6.55 -1.18
C PHE A 42 11.18 -6.43 -2.70
N LEU A 43 11.72 -7.40 -3.44
CA LEU A 43 11.69 -7.41 -4.91
C LEU A 43 10.24 -7.49 -5.44
N ALA A 44 9.39 -8.30 -4.80
CA ALA A 44 7.97 -8.38 -5.14
C ALA A 44 7.26 -7.04 -4.91
N ASN A 45 7.47 -6.40 -3.75
CA ASN A 45 6.92 -5.07 -3.48
C ASN A 45 7.46 -4.03 -4.47
N PHE A 46 8.75 -4.09 -4.80
CA PHE A 46 9.39 -3.18 -5.76
C PHE A 46 8.74 -3.31 -7.13
N LEU A 47 8.51 -4.54 -7.59
CA LEU A 47 7.84 -4.82 -8.86
C LEU A 47 6.40 -4.28 -8.86
N GLY A 48 5.65 -4.51 -7.78
CA GLY A 48 4.29 -3.97 -7.62
C GLY A 48 4.25 -2.45 -7.70
N ASN A 49 5.17 -1.77 -7.01
CA ASN A 49 5.29 -0.31 -7.05
C ASN A 49 5.71 0.21 -8.43
N LEU A 50 6.65 -0.47 -9.11
CA LEU A 50 7.05 -0.14 -10.47
C LEU A 50 5.87 -0.24 -11.45
N PHE A 51 5.01 -1.24 -11.31
CA PHE A 51 3.77 -1.33 -12.10
C PHE A 51 2.83 -0.16 -11.83
N ILE A 52 2.66 0.28 -10.58
CA ILE A 52 1.87 1.49 -10.27
C ILE A 52 2.45 2.74 -10.93
N MET A 53 3.77 2.89 -10.97
CA MET A 53 4.40 4.03 -11.63
C MET A 53 4.21 4.00 -13.13
N VAL A 54 4.44 2.84 -13.77
CA VAL A 54 4.20 2.68 -15.20
C VAL A 54 2.73 2.91 -15.53
N MET A 55 1.80 2.50 -14.66
CA MET A 55 0.38 2.83 -14.77
C MET A 55 0.16 4.34 -14.79
N GLN A 56 0.68 5.08 -13.81
CA GLN A 56 0.49 6.54 -13.71
C GLN A 56 1.11 7.28 -14.91
N ALA A 57 2.29 6.86 -15.36
CA ALA A 57 2.94 7.42 -16.53
C ALA A 57 2.07 7.23 -17.79
N ASN A 58 1.49 6.05 -17.97
CA ASN A 58 0.58 5.75 -19.08
C ASN A 58 -0.72 6.58 -19.01
N TYR A 59 -1.31 6.75 -17.83
CA TYR A 59 -2.49 7.62 -17.69
C TYR A 59 -2.17 9.08 -18.05
N THR A 60 -0.98 9.56 -17.65
CA THR A 60 -0.54 10.92 -17.97
C THR A 60 -0.30 11.10 -19.47
N SER A 61 0.27 10.09 -20.14
CA SER A 61 0.49 10.10 -21.58
C SER A 61 -0.75 9.73 -22.40
N LYS A 62 -1.95 9.70 -21.79
CA LYS A 62 -3.23 9.31 -22.40
C LYS A 62 -3.28 7.89 -22.97
N ASN A 63 -2.34 7.02 -22.61
CA ASN A 63 -2.33 5.61 -22.98
C ASN A 63 -3.07 4.75 -21.94
N ASN A 64 -4.34 5.07 -21.74
CA ASN A 64 -5.08 4.59 -20.56
C ASN A 64 -5.34 3.08 -20.56
N LYS A 65 -5.43 2.45 -21.73
CA LYS A 65 -5.60 0.98 -21.86
C LYS A 65 -4.42 0.23 -21.24
N ILE A 66 -3.20 0.63 -21.61
CA ILE A 66 -1.97 0.06 -21.07
C ILE A 66 -1.84 0.39 -19.58
N GLY A 67 -2.17 1.63 -19.18
CA GLY A 67 -2.18 2.00 -17.76
C GLY A 67 -3.06 1.07 -16.93
N ALA A 68 -4.26 0.73 -17.42
CA ALA A 68 -5.17 -0.17 -16.72
C ALA A 68 -4.65 -1.62 -16.61
N VAL A 69 -3.91 -2.12 -17.62
CA VAL A 69 -3.24 -3.43 -17.52
C VAL A 69 -2.23 -3.44 -16.38
N TYR A 70 -1.39 -2.40 -16.29
CA TYR A 70 -0.41 -2.29 -15.20
C TYR A 70 -1.06 -2.12 -13.83
N HIS A 71 -2.25 -1.48 -13.75
CA HIS A 71 -3.02 -1.44 -12.51
C HIS A 71 -3.38 -2.85 -12.04
N VAL A 72 -3.92 -3.69 -12.94
CA VAL A 72 -4.28 -5.08 -12.63
C VAL A 72 -3.03 -5.89 -12.26
N SER A 73 -1.91 -5.74 -12.98
CA SER A 73 -0.65 -6.41 -12.67
C SER A 73 -0.09 -6.03 -11.30
N ALA A 74 -0.18 -4.75 -10.91
CA ALA A 74 0.20 -4.29 -9.59
C ALA A 74 -0.69 -4.94 -8.52
N THR A 75 -2.01 -4.91 -8.70
CA THR A 75 -2.97 -5.53 -7.76
C THR A 75 -2.72 -7.03 -7.60
N ALA A 76 -2.45 -7.75 -8.69
CA ALA A 76 -2.11 -9.18 -8.62
C ALA A 76 -0.84 -9.42 -7.80
N THR A 77 0.21 -8.60 -8.00
CA THR A 77 1.47 -8.70 -7.26
C THR A 77 1.26 -8.44 -5.76
N PHE A 78 0.55 -7.36 -5.42
CA PHE A 78 0.24 -7.05 -4.01
C PHE A 78 -0.68 -8.10 -3.37
N THR A 79 -1.61 -8.68 -4.13
CA THR A 79 -2.45 -9.78 -3.64
C THR A 79 -1.62 -11.00 -3.27
N LEU A 80 -0.63 -11.38 -4.09
CA LEU A 80 0.27 -12.49 -3.77
C LEU A 80 1.10 -12.22 -2.50
N ILE A 81 1.63 -11.00 -2.35
CA ILE A 81 2.33 -10.57 -1.13
C ILE A 81 1.39 -10.65 0.08
N SER A 82 0.14 -10.21 -0.08
CA SER A 82 -0.86 -10.24 0.99
C SER A 82 -1.32 -11.64 1.37
N ILE A 83 -1.43 -12.57 0.41
CA ILE A 83 -1.71 -13.98 0.68
C ILE A 83 -0.56 -14.58 1.49
N TYR A 84 0.68 -14.27 1.10
CA TYR A 84 1.85 -14.68 1.87
C TYR A 84 1.82 -14.12 3.30
N GLY A 85 1.53 -12.83 3.47
CA GLY A 85 1.39 -12.20 4.79
C GLY A 85 0.30 -12.81 5.66
N LEU A 86 -0.83 -13.22 5.06
CA LEU A 86 -1.87 -13.94 5.78
C LEU A 86 -1.40 -15.35 6.19
N ILE A 87 -0.90 -16.15 5.26
CA ILE A 87 -0.61 -17.58 5.49
C ILE A 87 0.60 -17.76 6.40
N VAL A 88 1.66 -16.98 6.19
CA VAL A 88 2.95 -17.18 6.85
C VAL A 88 3.09 -16.29 8.09
N LEU A 89 2.60 -15.05 8.05
CA LEU A 89 2.75 -14.09 9.14
C LEU A 89 1.48 -13.90 9.98
N ASN A 90 0.35 -14.53 9.59
CA ASN A 90 -0.97 -14.35 10.22
C ASN A 90 -1.42 -12.88 10.29
N GLN A 91 -1.02 -12.07 9.31
CA GLN A 91 -1.26 -10.63 9.24
C GLN A 91 -2.40 -10.33 8.25
N SER A 92 -3.63 -10.27 8.78
CA SER A 92 -4.85 -10.12 7.97
C SER A 92 -5.03 -8.73 7.33
N GLN A 93 -4.37 -7.69 7.88
CA GLN A 93 -4.47 -6.32 7.39
C GLN A 93 -4.01 -6.16 5.93
N TYR A 94 -3.11 -7.01 5.46
CA TYR A 94 -2.61 -6.92 4.09
C TYR A 94 -3.60 -7.44 3.06
N ILE A 95 -4.39 -8.47 3.40
CA ILE A 95 -5.26 -9.17 2.44
C ILE A 95 -6.67 -8.60 2.37
N ILE A 96 -7.21 -8.11 3.47
CA ILE A 96 -8.60 -7.64 3.55
C ILE A 96 -8.86 -6.50 2.54
N TRP A 97 -7.91 -5.57 2.40
CA TRP A 97 -8.05 -4.45 1.47
C TRP A 97 -7.77 -4.79 0.00
N GLN A 98 -7.29 -6.00 -0.32
CA GLN A 98 -7.10 -6.42 -1.70
C GLN A 98 -8.42 -6.49 -2.46
N LEU A 99 -9.54 -6.73 -1.79
CA LEU A 99 -10.87 -6.64 -2.40
C LEU A 99 -11.16 -5.22 -2.93
N ALA A 100 -10.87 -4.19 -2.14
CA ALA A 100 -11.06 -2.81 -2.54
C ALA A 100 -10.11 -2.40 -3.69
N TYR A 101 -8.84 -2.82 -3.63
CA TYR A 101 -7.89 -2.62 -4.73
C TYR A 101 -8.33 -3.34 -6.01
N ALA A 102 -8.83 -4.58 -5.91
CA ALA A 102 -9.32 -5.34 -7.06
C ALA A 102 -10.51 -4.66 -7.73
N LEU A 103 -11.47 -4.14 -6.95
CA LEU A 103 -12.60 -3.38 -7.51
C LEU A 103 -12.15 -2.09 -8.20
N ALA A 104 -11.18 -1.37 -7.63
CA ALA A 104 -10.61 -0.18 -8.25
C ALA A 104 -9.89 -0.50 -9.57
N ALA A 105 -9.09 -1.57 -9.59
CA ALA A 105 -8.40 -2.05 -10.78
C ALA A 105 -9.39 -2.55 -11.85
N LEU A 106 -10.41 -3.31 -11.46
CA LEU A 106 -11.45 -3.81 -12.35
C LEU A 106 -12.21 -2.64 -13.00
N LYS A 107 -12.63 -1.64 -12.22
CA LYS A 107 -13.29 -0.45 -12.75
C LYS A 107 -12.43 0.26 -13.80
N ALA A 108 -11.14 0.47 -13.49
CA ALA A 108 -10.22 1.11 -14.43
C ALA A 108 -10.07 0.28 -15.71
N PHE A 109 -9.91 -1.03 -15.57
CA PHE A 109 -9.76 -1.95 -16.68
C PHE A 109 -10.98 -1.96 -17.59
N THR A 110 -12.19 -2.09 -17.03
CA THR A 110 -13.42 -2.11 -17.83
C THR A 110 -13.72 -0.79 -18.49
N TYR A 111 -13.44 0.32 -17.79
CA TYR A 111 -13.67 1.65 -18.33
C TYR A 111 -12.77 1.92 -19.55
N TYR A 112 -11.48 1.60 -19.46
CA TYR A 112 -10.53 1.93 -20.54
C TYR A 112 -10.45 0.88 -21.66
N ASN A 113 -10.63 -0.40 -21.35
CA ASN A 113 -10.51 -1.46 -22.38
C ASN A 113 -11.84 -1.85 -23.02
N PHE A 114 -12.96 -1.72 -22.31
CA PHE A 114 -14.29 -2.10 -22.80
C PHE A 114 -15.26 -0.92 -22.92
N GLU A 115 -14.82 0.31 -22.60
CA GLU A 115 -15.66 1.52 -22.62
C GLU A 115 -16.91 1.40 -21.71
N LYS A 116 -16.85 0.50 -20.72
CA LYS A 116 -17.93 0.22 -19.78
C LYS A 116 -17.61 0.81 -18.41
N ASN A 117 -18.31 1.88 -18.06
CA ASN A 117 -18.22 2.48 -16.74
C ASN A 117 -19.07 1.74 -15.72
N ILE A 118 -18.43 1.14 -14.73
CA ILE A 118 -19.09 0.52 -13.57
C ILE A 118 -19.46 1.62 -12.57
N LYS A 119 -20.59 2.29 -12.78
CA LYS A 119 -21.02 3.46 -12.00
C LYS A 119 -21.16 3.20 -10.50
N PHE A 120 -21.49 1.97 -10.10
CA PHE A 120 -21.66 1.59 -8.70
C PHE A 120 -20.32 1.48 -7.96
N ILE A 121 -19.17 1.38 -8.65
CA ILE A 121 -17.84 1.44 -8.03
C ILE A 121 -17.40 2.91 -8.07
N ASN A 122 -17.51 3.64 -6.97
CA ASN A 122 -17.15 5.05 -6.86
C ASN A 122 -16.65 5.35 -5.44
N ALA A 123 -16.22 6.58 -5.17
CA ALA A 123 -15.66 6.95 -3.87
C ALA A 123 -16.63 6.70 -2.69
N ALA A 124 -17.93 6.92 -2.87
CA ALA A 124 -18.91 6.68 -1.81
C ALA A 124 -19.08 5.18 -1.54
N SER A 125 -19.24 4.35 -2.58
CA SER A 125 -19.39 2.90 -2.40
C SER A 125 -18.12 2.22 -1.89
N LEU A 126 -16.93 2.68 -2.32
CA LEU A 126 -15.66 2.23 -1.76
C LEU A 126 -15.46 2.73 -0.32
N GLY A 127 -15.92 3.93 0.01
CA GLY A 127 -15.95 4.41 1.39
C GLY A 127 -16.76 3.49 2.30
N ILE A 128 -17.98 3.14 1.88
CA ILE A 128 -18.85 2.19 2.60
C ILE A 128 -18.18 0.80 2.68
N LEU A 129 -17.64 0.29 1.57
CA LEU A 129 -16.93 -0.98 1.56
C LEU A 129 -15.74 -0.96 2.54
N ASN A 130 -14.94 0.11 2.56
CA ASN A 130 -13.81 0.24 3.47
C ASN A 130 -14.25 0.27 4.94
N ILE A 131 -15.38 0.89 5.27
CA ILE A 131 -15.96 0.83 6.61
C ILE A 131 -16.33 -0.63 6.96
N LEU A 132 -16.98 -1.35 6.06
CA LEU A 132 -17.34 -2.76 6.28
C LEU A 132 -16.11 -3.66 6.41
N LEU A 133 -15.10 -3.46 5.56
CA LEU A 133 -13.82 -4.17 5.62
C LEU A 133 -13.08 -3.87 6.93
N PHE A 134 -13.14 -2.64 7.42
CA PHE A 134 -12.57 -2.26 8.70
C PHE A 134 -13.29 -2.94 9.87
N ILE A 135 -14.63 -2.95 9.89
CA ILE A 135 -15.41 -3.69 10.89
C ILE A 135 -15.08 -5.18 10.86
N PHE A 136 -14.97 -5.76 9.67
CA PHE A 136 -14.56 -7.15 9.47
C PHE A 136 -13.14 -7.40 10.00
N PHE A 137 -12.19 -6.52 9.70
CA PHE A 137 -10.81 -6.58 10.20
C PHE A 137 -10.75 -6.53 11.72
N ILE A 138 -11.48 -5.60 12.36
CA ILE A 138 -11.55 -5.51 13.82
C ILE A 138 -12.20 -6.77 14.41
N SER A 139 -13.25 -7.30 13.78
CA SER A 139 -13.93 -8.52 14.25
C SER A 139 -13.07 -9.78 14.06
N PHE A 140 -12.24 -9.83 13.02
CA PHE A 140 -11.36 -10.96 12.72
C PHE A 140 -10.11 -10.95 13.61
N THR A 141 -9.49 -9.78 13.77
CA THR A 141 -8.34 -9.58 14.67
C THR A 141 -8.77 -9.62 16.13
N GLY A 142 -9.99 -9.16 16.42
CA GLY A 142 -10.58 -9.08 17.74
C GLY A 142 -11.20 -10.37 18.29
N LYS A 143 -11.16 -11.51 17.59
CA LYS A 143 -11.48 -12.81 18.21
C LYS A 143 -10.44 -13.30 19.20
N ASN A 144 -9.30 -12.60 19.31
CA ASN A 144 -8.34 -12.69 20.40
C ASN A 144 -8.56 -11.59 21.47
N ILE A 145 -9.60 -10.76 21.35
CA ILE A 145 -9.95 -9.67 22.27
C ILE A 145 -11.13 -10.15 23.11
N ASP A 146 -10.88 -10.39 24.39
CA ASP A 146 -11.94 -10.60 25.37
C ASP A 146 -12.73 -9.29 25.53
N ILE A 147 -14.02 -9.31 25.18
CA ILE A 147 -14.90 -8.14 25.16
C ILE A 147 -15.19 -7.64 26.60
N ALA A 148 -14.88 -8.44 27.63
CA ALA A 148 -14.87 -8.00 29.03
C ALA A 148 -13.62 -7.17 29.40
N GLY A 149 -12.60 -7.13 28.54
CA GLY A 149 -11.33 -6.45 28.72
C GLY A 149 -11.09 -5.34 27.70
N LEU A 150 -12.10 -4.49 27.44
CA LEU A 150 -12.08 -3.40 26.44
C LEU A 150 -10.91 -2.38 26.58
N PHE A 151 -10.06 -2.51 27.61
CA PHE A 151 -8.86 -1.70 27.87
C PHE A 151 -7.54 -2.50 27.94
N ASN A 152 -7.55 -3.82 27.71
CA ASN A 152 -6.35 -4.66 27.66
C ASN A 152 -6.03 -5.07 26.22
N ILE A 153 -6.03 -4.10 25.31
CA ILE A 153 -5.42 -4.24 24.00
C ILE A 153 -3.95 -4.60 24.25
N ASN A 154 -3.41 -5.59 23.56
CA ASN A 154 -1.96 -5.77 23.49
C ASN A 154 -1.44 -4.67 22.55
N ILE A 155 -1.43 -3.42 23.04
CA ILE A 155 -1.46 -2.13 22.30
C ILE A 155 -0.45 -2.06 21.16
N ASN A 156 0.69 -2.75 21.28
CA ASN A 156 1.78 -2.60 20.33
C ASN A 156 1.53 -3.34 19.00
N ALA A 157 1.18 -4.64 19.02
CA ALA A 157 1.04 -5.43 17.79
C ALA A 157 -0.24 -5.10 16.99
N GLU A 158 -1.25 -4.55 17.65
CA GLU A 158 -2.54 -4.23 17.00
C GLU A 158 -2.58 -2.80 16.45
N LEU A 159 -1.88 -1.85 17.09
CA LEU A 159 -1.89 -0.45 16.67
C LEU A 159 -1.32 -0.27 15.25
N PHE A 160 -0.20 -0.93 14.93
CA PHE A 160 0.40 -0.78 13.61
C PHE A 160 -0.52 -1.33 12.50
N SER A 161 -1.19 -2.46 12.77
CA SER A 161 -2.14 -3.09 11.86
C SER A 161 -3.36 -2.20 11.62
N ILE A 162 -3.86 -1.53 12.66
CA ILE A 162 -4.94 -0.53 12.56
C ILE A 162 -4.52 0.68 11.73
N ILE A 163 -3.33 1.23 11.98
CA ILE A 163 -2.81 2.39 11.24
C ILE A 163 -2.65 2.03 9.74
N MET A 164 -2.13 0.85 9.44
CA MET A 164 -2.03 0.36 8.05
C MET A 164 -3.39 0.14 7.40
N ALA A 165 -4.35 -0.45 8.11
CA ALA A 165 -5.72 -0.66 7.66
C ALA A 165 -6.41 0.67 7.29
N LEU A 166 -6.27 1.69 8.13
CA LEU A 166 -6.73 3.05 7.83
C LEU A 166 -6.00 3.61 6.59
N GLY A 167 -4.68 3.40 6.52
CA GLY A 167 -3.86 3.75 5.37
C GLY A 167 -4.42 3.19 4.05
N PHE A 168 -4.64 1.88 3.99
CA PHE A 168 -5.22 1.21 2.82
C PHE A 168 -6.65 1.68 2.49
N SER A 169 -7.46 1.94 3.51
CA SER A 169 -8.83 2.46 3.34
C SER A 169 -8.83 3.80 2.62
N PHE A 170 -7.95 4.71 3.02
CA PHE A 170 -7.84 6.03 2.41
C PHE A 170 -7.27 5.95 0.98
N VAL A 171 -6.24 5.15 0.74
CA VAL A 171 -5.68 4.99 -0.61
C VAL A 171 -6.73 4.43 -1.58
N THR A 172 -7.42 3.35 -1.22
CA THR A 172 -8.40 2.73 -2.13
C THR A 172 -9.60 3.63 -2.41
N THR A 173 -10.04 4.41 -1.43
CA THR A 173 -11.08 5.45 -1.61
C THR A 173 -10.59 6.57 -2.54
N GLY A 174 -9.34 7.00 -2.37
CA GLY A 174 -8.70 8.00 -3.22
C GLY A 174 -8.61 7.56 -4.69
N LEU A 175 -8.25 6.30 -4.94
CA LEU A 175 -8.05 5.74 -6.28
C LEU A 175 -9.30 5.79 -7.17
N VAL A 176 -10.50 5.67 -6.58
CA VAL A 176 -11.77 5.67 -7.33
C VAL A 176 -12.44 7.04 -7.39
N SER A 177 -11.87 8.06 -6.72
CA SER A 177 -12.38 9.42 -6.71
C SER A 177 -12.12 10.13 -8.03
N THR A 178 -13.15 10.81 -8.54
CA THR A 178 -13.06 11.70 -9.71
C THR A 178 -12.65 13.12 -9.35
N ASN A 179 -12.66 13.48 -8.06
CA ASN A 179 -12.23 14.78 -7.58
C ASN A 179 -10.74 14.76 -7.26
N ASP A 180 -9.96 15.55 -8.01
CA ASP A 180 -8.50 15.63 -7.90
C ASP A 180 -8.00 15.97 -6.49
N LYS A 181 -8.66 16.91 -5.82
CA LYS A 181 -8.27 17.36 -4.47
C LYS A 181 -8.55 16.27 -3.44
N LEU A 182 -9.72 15.64 -3.49
CA LEU A 182 -10.05 14.51 -2.60
C LEU A 182 -9.13 13.32 -2.85
N ARG A 183 -8.88 12.98 -4.12
CA ARG A 183 -7.95 11.90 -4.50
C ARG A 183 -6.55 12.14 -3.95
N TYR A 184 -6.03 13.37 -4.08
CA TYR A 184 -4.73 13.74 -3.53
C TYR A 184 -4.69 13.57 -2.01
N TRP A 185 -5.61 14.20 -1.27
CA TRP A 185 -5.58 14.18 0.20
C TRP A 185 -5.81 12.78 0.78
N PHE A 186 -6.76 12.02 0.24
CA PHE A 186 -6.96 10.64 0.67
C PHE A 186 -5.75 9.77 0.39
N SER A 187 -5.13 9.90 -0.79
CA SER A 187 -3.92 9.12 -1.09
C SER A 187 -2.75 9.53 -0.20
N LEU A 188 -2.56 10.82 0.09
CA LEU A 188 -1.50 11.32 0.97
C LEU A 188 -1.68 10.81 2.41
N ILE A 189 -2.87 11.00 2.99
CA ILE A 189 -3.18 10.50 4.35
C ILE A 189 -3.01 8.98 4.40
N GLY A 190 -3.49 8.29 3.38
CA GLY A 190 -3.37 6.84 3.27
C GLY A 190 -1.92 6.36 3.24
N VAL A 191 -1.09 7.01 2.43
CA VAL A 191 0.36 6.72 2.33
C VAL A 191 1.09 7.01 3.65
N VAL A 192 0.75 8.10 4.34
CA VAL A 192 1.30 8.40 5.68
C VAL A 192 0.96 7.26 6.65
N GLY A 193 -0.30 6.80 6.65
CA GLY A 193 -0.74 5.66 7.45
C GLY A 193 0.04 4.38 7.12
N ILE A 194 0.22 4.06 5.84
CA ILE A 194 0.98 2.86 5.44
C ILE A 194 2.44 2.96 5.90
N VAL A 195 3.14 4.07 5.64
CA VAL A 195 4.55 4.25 6.04
C VAL A 195 4.71 4.18 7.55
N THR A 196 3.88 4.89 8.31
CA THR A 196 3.95 4.92 9.78
C THR A 196 3.61 3.56 10.39
N GLY A 197 2.51 2.93 9.96
CA GLY A 197 2.11 1.61 10.42
C GLY A 197 3.16 0.55 10.08
N SER A 198 3.69 0.53 8.86
CA SER A 198 4.76 -0.40 8.49
C SER A 198 6.07 -0.15 9.26
N GLY A 199 6.42 1.11 9.52
CA GLY A 199 7.59 1.44 10.34
C GLY A 199 7.48 0.96 11.78
N ILE A 200 6.31 1.14 12.40
CA ILE A 200 6.03 0.56 13.73
C ILE A 200 6.11 -0.96 13.67
N GLY A 201 5.55 -1.59 12.63
CA GLY A 201 5.61 -3.04 12.41
C GLY A 201 7.04 -3.57 12.34
N VAL A 202 7.94 -2.88 11.61
CA VAL A 202 9.36 -3.25 11.54
C VAL A 202 10.03 -3.18 12.92
N ILE A 203 9.80 -2.10 13.68
CA ILE A 203 10.39 -1.91 15.01
C ILE A 203 9.90 -3.01 15.98
N LEU A 204 8.59 -3.28 16.00
CA LEU A 204 8.01 -4.27 16.90
C LEU A 204 8.44 -5.70 16.54
N SER A 205 8.47 -6.03 15.25
CA SER A 205 9.03 -7.31 14.79
C SER A 205 10.48 -7.46 15.26
N TYR A 206 11.29 -6.42 15.11
CA TYR A 206 12.69 -6.44 15.55
C TYR A 206 12.84 -6.69 17.06
N LEU A 207 11.98 -6.07 17.87
CA LEU A 207 11.93 -6.33 19.32
C LEU A 207 11.51 -7.78 19.62
N ASN A 208 10.64 -8.37 18.80
CA ASN A 208 10.22 -9.77 18.87
C ASN A 208 11.19 -10.75 18.18
N SER A 209 12.44 -10.33 17.96
CA SER A 209 13.51 -11.16 17.37
C SER A 209 13.26 -11.62 15.93
N ASN A 210 12.46 -10.89 15.16
CA ASN A 210 12.25 -11.12 13.73
C ASN A 210 12.38 -9.81 12.94
N ILE A 211 12.62 -9.85 11.63
CA ILE A 211 12.45 -8.68 10.77
C ILE A 211 11.42 -9.04 9.71
N ASP A 212 10.27 -8.38 9.79
CA ASP A 212 9.16 -8.59 8.86
C ASP A 212 9.49 -7.96 7.50
N GLY A 213 9.76 -8.81 6.51
CA GLY A 213 10.09 -8.39 5.15
C GLY A 213 8.94 -7.71 4.42
N ILE A 214 7.68 -8.01 4.76
CA ILE A 214 6.50 -7.35 4.19
C ILE A 214 6.43 -5.92 4.72
N ALA A 215 6.47 -5.75 6.05
CA ALA A 215 6.46 -4.43 6.68
C ALA A 215 7.65 -3.58 6.21
N LEU A 216 8.84 -4.16 6.11
CA LEU A 216 10.02 -3.46 5.59
C LEU A 216 9.83 -3.01 4.13
N GLY A 217 9.29 -3.90 3.28
CA GLY A 217 8.98 -3.59 1.89
C GLY A 217 7.99 -2.44 1.76
N TYR A 218 6.86 -2.50 2.48
CA TYR A 218 5.88 -1.42 2.50
C TYR A 218 6.48 -0.12 3.06
N MET A 219 7.26 -0.16 4.13
CA MET A 219 7.88 1.03 4.71
C MET A 219 8.80 1.74 3.70
N ILE A 220 9.77 1.02 3.13
CA ILE A 220 10.78 1.62 2.24
C ILE A 220 10.13 2.08 0.93
N LEU A 221 9.30 1.25 0.31
CA LEU A 221 8.79 1.54 -1.04
C LEU A 221 7.62 2.51 -1.01
N THR A 222 6.75 2.48 0.00
CA THR A 222 5.68 3.49 0.14
C THR A 222 6.25 4.86 0.49
N LEU A 223 7.46 4.94 1.07
CA LEU A 223 8.17 6.22 1.28
C LEU A 223 8.49 6.93 -0.05
N THR A 224 8.72 6.19 -1.13
CA THR A 224 8.91 6.79 -2.47
C THR A 224 7.64 7.52 -2.94
N VAL A 225 6.49 6.88 -2.72
CA VAL A 225 5.17 7.43 -3.03
C VAL A 225 4.86 8.63 -2.13
N PHE A 226 5.26 8.58 -0.87
CA PHE A 226 5.14 9.71 0.04
C PHE A 226 5.92 10.93 -0.46
N ILE A 227 7.21 10.76 -0.79
CA ILE A 227 8.06 11.84 -1.33
C ILE A 227 7.44 12.45 -2.59
N TYR A 228 6.87 11.62 -3.46
CA TYR A 228 6.15 12.10 -4.64
C TYR A 228 4.95 12.98 -4.28
N TYR A 229 4.09 12.54 -3.36
CA TYR A 229 2.93 13.34 -2.94
C TYR A 229 3.33 14.65 -2.23
N ILE A 230 4.43 14.65 -1.47
CA ILE A 230 4.97 15.87 -0.86
C ILE A 230 5.44 16.87 -1.93
N LYS A 231 6.09 16.42 -3.00
CA LYS A 231 6.47 17.30 -4.13
C LYS A 231 5.26 17.91 -4.83
N LEU A 232 4.11 17.22 -4.84
CA LEU A 232 2.86 17.72 -5.41
C LEU A 232 2.09 18.66 -4.48
N LEU A 233 2.44 18.72 -3.19
CA LEU A 233 1.73 19.50 -2.17
C LEU A 233 1.46 20.97 -2.57
N PRO A 234 2.41 21.73 -3.15
CA PRO A 234 2.18 23.13 -3.51
C PRO A 234 0.99 23.32 -4.45
N LYS A 235 0.72 22.36 -5.35
CA LYS A 235 -0.40 22.42 -6.30
C LYS A 235 -1.77 22.31 -5.63
N TYR A 236 -1.84 21.68 -4.46
CA TYR A 236 -3.08 21.34 -3.76
C TYR A 236 -3.32 22.14 -2.47
N THR A 237 -2.31 22.88 -2.01
CA THR A 237 -2.40 23.80 -0.86
C THR A 237 -2.59 25.26 -1.25
N THR A 238 -2.16 25.69 -2.45
CA THR A 238 -2.48 27.04 -2.92
C THR A 238 -3.96 27.11 -3.30
N CYS A 239 -4.77 27.78 -2.48
CA CYS A 239 -6.06 28.30 -2.91
C CYS A 239 -5.82 29.33 -4.02
N LYS A 240 -5.78 28.89 -5.28
CA LYS A 240 -6.22 29.79 -6.34
C LYS A 240 -7.73 29.88 -6.20
N ASN A 241 -8.17 30.99 -5.59
CA ASN A 241 -9.53 31.48 -5.76
C ASN A 241 -9.74 31.63 -7.28
N SER A 242 -10.51 30.73 -7.86
CA SER A 242 -11.09 30.85 -9.20
C SER A 242 -12.54 30.46 -9.11
#